data_AF-A0A8J9X3P9-F1
#
_entry.id   AF-A0A8J9X3P9-F1
#
_cell.length_a   1.000
_cell.length_b   1.000
_cell.length_c   1.000
_cell.angle_alpha   90.00
_cell.angle_beta   90.00
_cell.angle_gamma   90.00
#
_symmetry.space_group_name_H-M   'P 1'
#
loop_
_entity.id
_entity.type
_entity.pdbx_description
1 polymer ?
#
loop_
_entity_poly.entity_id
_entity_poly.type
_entity_poly.pdbx_seq_one_letter_code
_entity_poly.pdbx_strand_id
1 'polypeptide(L)'
;PHWDLGGCCEIEEIIFICFYAAYVVAFFVLYHTTILKPMRLLSVFVHEFGHASACFMTGGSVKKIEVYENEGGVTGYTGGCRTLVIPAGYVGGAFWG
;
A
#
# COMPACT_ATOMS: atom_id res chain seq x y z
N PRO A 1 32.15 15.78 -36.98
CA PRO A 1 30.95 14.93 -36.81
C PRO A 1 30.00 15.56 -35.79
N HIS A 2 28.82 16.00 -36.27
CA HIS A 2 27.74 16.56 -35.45
C HIS A 2 27.22 15.49 -34.50
N TRP A 3 27.30 15.73 -33.19
CA TRP A 3 26.65 14.91 -32.17
C TRP A 3 25.21 15.40 -32.02
N ASP A 4 24.41 15.25 -33.06
CA ASP A 4 22.97 15.50 -32.98
C ASP A 4 22.34 14.39 -32.14
N LEU A 5 21.75 14.77 -31.00
CA LEU A 5 20.88 13.91 -30.20
C LEU A 5 19.60 13.46 -30.94
N GLY A 6 19.43 13.86 -32.21
CA GLY A 6 18.26 13.57 -33.03
C GLY A 6 18.18 12.17 -33.64
N GLY A 7 19.21 11.32 -33.47
CA GLY A 7 19.27 9.98 -34.06
C GLY A 7 19.40 8.82 -33.07
N CYS A 8 19.48 9.08 -31.77
CA CYS A 8 19.71 8.06 -30.74
C CYS A 8 18.47 7.90 -29.85
N CYS A 9 17.43 7.28 -30.41
CA CYS A 9 16.41 6.58 -29.65
C CYS A 9 15.73 5.64 -30.64
N GLU A 10 16.06 4.35 -30.57
CA GLU A 10 15.39 3.37 -31.40
C GLU A 10 13.90 3.42 -31.06
N ILE A 11 13.07 3.41 -32.10
CA ILE A 11 11.61 3.61 -32.02
C ILE A 11 10.96 2.75 -30.91
N GLU A 12 11.59 1.62 -30.59
CA GLU A 12 11.25 0.68 -29.52
C GLU A 12 11.30 1.29 -28.10
N GLU A 13 12.32 2.09 -27.77
CA GLU A 13 12.43 2.74 -26.46
C GLU A 13 11.34 3.81 -26.26
N ILE A 14 11.04 4.58 -27.31
CA ILE A 14 9.97 5.58 -27.31
C ILE A 14 8.62 4.88 -27.12
N ILE A 15 8.39 3.76 -27.81
CA ILE A 15 7.16 2.97 -27.66
C ILE A 15 7.02 2.46 -26.22
N PHE A 16 8.09 1.92 -25.63
CA PHE A 16 8.08 1.43 -24.24
C PHE A 16 7.76 2.55 -23.25
N ILE A 17 8.41 3.71 -23.38
CA ILE A 17 8.16 4.89 -22.54
C ILE A 17 6.72 5.38 -22.69
N CYS A 18 6.19 5.43 -23.91
CA CYS A 18 4.80 5.82 -24.17
C CYS A 18 3.80 4.85 -23.55
N PHE A 19 4.00 3.54 -23.67
CA PHE A 19 3.13 2.54 -23.04
C PHE A 19 3.21 2.61 -21.51
N TYR A 20 4.41 2.76 -20.95
CA TYR A 20 4.58 2.90 -19.51
C TYR A 20 3.92 4.19 -18.98
N ALA A 21 4.10 5.32 -19.67
CA ALA A 21 3.44 6.57 -19.33
C ALA A 21 1.92 6.45 -19.40
N ALA A 22 1.38 5.82 -20.46
CA ALA A 22 -0.06 5.56 -20.59
C ALA A 22 -0.58 4.67 -19.46
N TYR A 23 0.17 3.63 -19.08
CA TYR A 23 -0.15 2.77 -17.94
C TYR A 23 -0.18 3.55 -16.63
N VAL A 24 0.82 4.38 -16.35
CA VAL A 24 0.88 5.21 -15.14
C VAL A 24 -0.31 6.18 -15.08
N VAL A 25 -0.64 6.83 -16.19
CA VAL A 25 -1.79 7.73 -16.27
C VAL A 25 -3.10 6.97 -16.04
N ALA A 26 -3.28 5.82 -16.71
CA ALA A 26 -4.46 4.97 -16.51
C ALA A 26 -4.59 4.51 -15.06
N PHE A 27 -3.47 4.14 -14.42
CA PHE A 27 -3.42 3.77 -13.01
C PHE A 27 -3.85 4.94 -12.12
N PHE A 28 -3.33 6.15 -12.33
CA PHE A 28 -3.73 7.34 -11.55
C PHE A 28 -5.22 7.68 -11.71
N VAL A 29 -5.75 7.57 -12.92
CA VAL A 29 -7.17 7.81 -13.20
C VAL A 29 -8.03 6.75 -12.51
N LEU A 30 -7.68 5.47 -12.64
CA LEU A 30 -8.39 4.39 -11.95
C LEU A 30 -8.24 4.50 -10.43
N TYR A 31 -7.09 4.93 -9.92
CA TYR A 31 -6.84 5.12 -8.50
C TYR A 31 -7.84 6.10 -7.90
N HIS A 32 -8.21 7.16 -8.61
CA HIS A 32 -9.22 8.10 -8.12
C HIS A 32 -10.67 7.54 -8.18
N THR A 33 -10.91 6.41 -8.85
CA THR A 33 -12.25 5.81 -8.92
C THR A 33 -12.57 4.98 -7.68
N THR A 34 -13.86 4.98 -7.30
CA THR A 34 -14.41 4.20 -6.17
C THR A 34 -14.15 2.69 -6.28
N ILE A 35 -13.76 2.21 -7.47
CA ILE A 35 -13.42 0.81 -7.75
C ILE A 35 -12.22 0.34 -6.92
N LEU A 36 -11.23 1.20 -6.68
CA LEU A 36 -10.04 0.86 -5.89
C LEU A 36 -10.16 1.22 -4.39
N LYS A 37 -11.23 1.91 -4.01
CA LYS A 37 -11.57 2.20 -2.60
C LYS A 37 -11.64 0.94 -1.72
N PRO A 38 -12.27 -0.19 -2.11
CA PRO A 38 -12.28 -1.41 -1.29
C PRO A 38 -10.89 -2.02 -1.10
N MET A 39 -10.01 -1.91 -2.10
CA MET A 39 -8.63 -2.43 -2.00
C MET A 39 -7.81 -1.62 -0.98
N ARG A 40 -8.00 -0.30 -0.93
CA ARG A 40 -7.36 0.54 0.10
C ARG A 40 -7.90 0.24 1.49
N LEU A 41 -9.21 0.05 1.62
CA LEU A 41 -9.84 -0.32 2.89
C LEU A 41 -9.34 -1.68 3.38
N LEU A 42 -9.13 -2.63 2.47
CA LEU A 42 -8.52 -3.93 2.78
C LEU A 42 -7.06 -3.76 3.27
N SER A 43 -6.27 -2.90 2.63
CA SER A 43 -4.89 -2.63 3.07
C SER A 43 -4.85 -2.07 4.50
N VAL A 44 -5.74 -1.13 4.82
CA VAL A 44 -5.89 -0.58 6.18
C VAL A 44 -6.36 -1.66 7.16
N PHE A 45 -7.30 -2.52 6.76
CA PHE A 45 -7.71 -3.66 7.57
C PHE A 45 -6.55 -4.61 7.88
N VAL A 46 -5.73 -4.97 6.88
CA VAL A 46 -4.56 -5.85 7.06
C VAL A 46 -3.51 -5.17 7.95
N HIS A 47 -3.31 -3.87 7.83
CA HIS A 47 -2.43 -3.09 8.71
C HIS A 47 -2.88 -3.19 10.18
N GLU A 48 -4.15 -2.90 10.45
CA GLU A 48 -4.72 -2.98 11.79
C GLU A 48 -4.76 -4.43 12.32
N PHE A 49 -5.01 -5.40 11.45
CA PHE A 49 -4.93 -6.82 11.77
C PHE A 49 -3.51 -7.27 12.16
N GLY A 50 -2.47 -6.66 11.56
CA GLY A 50 -1.07 -6.84 11.95
C GLY A 50 -0.83 -6.44 13.42
N HIS A 51 -1.33 -5.28 13.84
CA HIS A 51 -1.27 -4.86 15.25
C HIS A 51 -2.02 -5.82 16.17
N ALA A 52 -3.22 -6.24 15.78
CA ALA A 52 -4.04 -7.15 16.55
C ALA A 52 -3.38 -8.53 16.72
N SER A 53 -2.86 -9.11 15.64
CA SER A 53 -2.20 -10.41 15.65
C SER A 53 -0.92 -10.40 16.49
N ALA A 54 -0.07 -9.37 16.36
CA ALA A 54 1.12 -9.23 17.19
C ALA A 54 0.77 -9.02 18.68
N CYS A 55 -0.31 -8.30 18.98
CA CYS A 55 -0.79 -8.14 20.35
C CYS A 55 -1.22 -9.49 20.93
N PHE A 56 -2.02 -10.26 20.19
CA PHE A 56 -2.47 -11.59 20.59
C PHE A 56 -1.30 -12.55 20.82
N MET A 57 -0.32 -12.58 19.91
CA MET A 57 0.87 -13.43 20.03
C MET A 57 1.76 -13.06 21.21
N THR A 58 1.78 -11.80 21.62
CA THR A 58 2.59 -11.33 22.76
C THR A 58 1.84 -11.40 24.10
N GLY A 59 0.69 -12.08 24.14
CA GLY A 59 -0.12 -12.28 25.34
C GLY A 59 -0.99 -11.07 25.72
N GLY A 60 -1.17 -10.12 24.81
CA GLY A 60 -2.11 -9.02 24.96
C GLY A 60 -3.54 -9.38 24.51
N SER A 61 -4.51 -8.58 24.91
CA SER A 61 -5.91 -8.73 24.54
C SER A 61 -6.31 -7.65 23.54
N VAL A 62 -6.81 -8.06 22.37
CA VAL A 62 -7.39 -7.15 21.38
C VAL A 62 -8.84 -6.85 21.80
N LYS A 63 -9.18 -5.57 21.92
CA LYS A 63 -10.52 -5.12 22.33
C LYS A 63 -11.41 -4.80 21.15
N LYS A 64 -10.88 -4.10 20.15
CA LYS A 64 -11.62 -3.71 18.94
C LYS A 64 -10.69 -3.38 17.78
N ILE A 65 -11.18 -3.58 16.57
CA ILE A 65 -10.57 -3.12 15.32
C ILE A 65 -11.63 -2.31 14.60
N GLU A 66 -11.37 -1.03 14.35
CA GLU A 66 -12.27 -0.13 13.64
C GLU A 66 -11.57 0.34 12.37
N VAL A 67 -12.23 0.17 11.22
CA VAL A 67 -11.75 0.67 9.92
C VAL A 67 -12.76 1.69 9.42
N TYR A 68 -12.29 2.91 9.21
CA TYR A 68 -13.11 4.01 8.73
C TYR A 68 -13.05 4.10 7.21
N GLU A 69 -14.16 4.49 6.59
CA GLU A 69 -14.24 4.76 5.14
C GLU A 69 -13.31 5.88 4.65
N ASN A 70 -12.73 6.64 5.58
CA ASN A 70 -11.72 7.67 5.35
C ASN A 70 -10.29 7.10 5.31
N GLU A 71 -10.13 5.80 5.01
CA GLU A 71 -8.82 5.13 4.88
C GLU A 71 -8.00 5.12 6.19
N GLY A 72 -8.66 5.39 7.32
CA GLY A 72 -8.08 5.34 8.66
C GLY A 72 -8.45 4.05 9.38
N GLY A 73 -7.54 3.54 10.20
CA GLY A 73 -7.75 2.37 11.04
C GLY A 73 -7.41 2.67 12.48
N VAL A 74 -8.06 2.00 13.43
CA VAL A 74 -7.62 1.98 14.82
C VAL A 74 -7.84 0.61 15.45
N THR A 75 -6.75 0.04 15.95
CA THR A 75 -6.78 -1.17 16.77
C THR A 75 -6.66 -0.81 18.25
N GLY A 76 -7.76 -1.01 18.98
CA GLY A 76 -7.78 -0.92 20.43
C GLY A 76 -7.26 -2.23 21.04
N TYR A 77 -6.13 -2.19 21.73
CA TYR A 77 -5.55 -3.35 22.41
C TYR A 77 -5.10 -3.02 23.84
N THR A 78 -5.01 -4.04 24.69
CA THR A 78 -4.61 -3.92 26.10
C THR A 78 -3.58 -5.01 26.43
N GLY A 79 -2.42 -4.60 26.94
CA GLY A 79 -1.31 -5.52 27.22
C GLY A 79 -0.50 -5.86 25.96
N GLY A 80 0.36 -6.88 26.07
CA GLY A 80 1.27 -7.30 25.00
C GLY A 80 2.58 -6.50 24.94
N CYS A 81 3.50 -6.96 24.09
CA CYS A 81 4.81 -6.35 23.92
C CYS A 81 4.75 -5.23 22.89
N ARG A 82 4.73 -3.97 23.37
CA ARG A 82 4.53 -2.80 22.50
C ARG A 82 5.56 -2.68 21.38
N THR A 83 6.79 -3.14 21.62
CA THR A 83 7.88 -3.10 20.64
C THR A 83 7.64 -4.00 19.43
N LEU A 84 6.84 -5.06 19.57
CA LEU A 84 6.46 -5.95 18.46
C LEU A 84 5.13 -5.52 17.83
N VAL A 85 4.20 -4.99 18.62
CA VAL A 85 2.89 -4.54 18.12
C VAL A 85 3.03 -3.34 17.19
N ILE A 86 3.83 -2.33 17.51
CA ILE A 86 3.98 -1.11 16.70
C ILE A 86 4.49 -1.38 15.27
N PRO A 87 5.53 -2.19 15.03
CA PRO A 87 5.98 -2.47 13.65
C PRO A 87 5.08 -3.46 12.90
N ALA A 88 4.27 -4.26 13.59
CA ALA A 88 3.49 -5.33 12.96
C ALA A 88 2.46 -4.84 11.93
N GLY A 89 1.92 -3.62 12.10
CA GLY A 89 1.04 -3.03 11.09
C GLY A 89 1.76 -2.73 9.77
N TYR A 90 2.98 -2.19 9.85
CA TYR A 90 3.82 -1.96 8.66
C TYR A 90 4.25 -3.27 8.00
N VAL A 91 4.59 -4.30 8.79
CA VAL A 91 4.90 -5.64 8.26
C VAL A 91 3.69 -6.25 7.55
N GLY A 92 2.49 -6.13 8.14
CA GLY A 92 1.24 -6.58 7.50
C GLY A 92 0.97 -5.85 6.18
N GLY A 93 1.21 -4.54 6.14
CA GLY A 93 1.10 -3.73 4.92
C GLY A 93 2.12 -4.12 3.85
N ALA A 94 3.35 -4.45 4.23
CA ALA A 94 4.42 -4.83 3.29
C ALA A 94 4.24 -6.24 2.70
N PHE A 95 3.60 -7.16 3.43
CA PHE A 95 3.39 -8.55 2.97
C PHE A 95 2.17 -8.68 2.03
N TRP A 96 1.24 -7.73 2.06
CA TRP A 96 -0.02 -7.77 1.32
C TRP A 96 -0.25 -6.59 0.37
N GLY A 97 0.67 -5.60 0.39
CA GLY A 97 0.67 -4.42 -0.47
C GLY A 97 1.35 -4.64 -1.81
#